data_AF-A0A9W6RR91-F1
#
_entry.id   AF-A0A9W6RR91-F1
#
_cell.length_a   1.000
_cell.length_b   1.000
_cell.length_c   1.000
_cell.angle_alpha   90.00
_cell.angle_beta   90.00
_cell.angle_gamma   90.00
#
_symmetry.space_group_name_H-M   'P 1'
#
loop_
_entity.id
_entity.type
_entity.pdbx_description
1 polymer ?
#
loop_
_entity_poly.entity_id
_entity_poly.type
_entity_poly.pdbx_seq_one_letter_code
_entity_poly.pdbx_strand_id
1 'polypeptide(L)' 'MALLSEAPIVRGDVRADVKQLVYVGEIGLAFDTLCSWMYEDSLAISREFYQRLLRLSVDLGEPEAVERLDELVTD' A
#
# COMPACT_ATOMS: atom_id res chain seq x y z
N MET A 1 17.54 -24.81 26.02
CA MET A 1 17.68 -23.85 24.91
C MET A 1 16.84 -24.35 23.76
N ALA A 2 15.64 -23.81 23.56
CA ALA A 2 14.84 -24.12 22.38
C ALA A 2 15.61 -23.60 21.16
N LEU A 3 16.06 -24.53 20.32
CA LEU A 3 16.85 -24.24 19.14
C LEU A 3 15.97 -23.58 18.09
N LEU A 4 16.57 -22.75 17.23
CA LEU A 4 15.94 -22.15 16.05
C LEU A 4 15.07 -23.12 15.25
N SER A 5 15.38 -24.42 15.26
CA SER A 5 14.60 -25.50 14.62
C SER A 5 13.16 -25.64 15.11
N GLU A 6 12.85 -25.20 16.34
CA GLU A 6 11.50 -25.22 16.90
C GLU A 6 10.74 -23.91 16.66
N ALA A 7 11.41 -22.86 16.17
CA ALA A 7 10.77 -21.59 15.91
C ALA A 7 9.72 -21.74 14.79
N PRO A 8 8.50 -21.17 14.94
CA PRO A 8 7.46 -21.25 13.93
C PRO A 8 7.91 -20.83 12.53
N ILE A 9 8.85 -19.87 12.43
CA ILE A 9 9.42 -19.38 11.17
C ILE A 9 10.22 -20.43 10.37
N VAL A 10 10.56 -21.58 10.98
CA VAL A 10 11.20 -22.70 10.27
C VAL A 10 10.19 -23.56 9.52
N ARG A 11 8.88 -23.43 9.82
CA ARG A 11 7.82 -24.11 9.08
C ARG A 11 7.57 -23.41 7.73
N GLY A 12 7.34 -24.20 6.69
CA GLY A 12 7.26 -23.70 5.31
C GLY A 12 6.02 -22.84 5.05
N ASP A 13 4.89 -23.22 5.62
CA ASP A 13 3.63 -22.49 5.64
C ASP A 13 3.78 -21.11 6.29
N VAL A 14 4.33 -21.05 7.51
CA VAL A 14 4.56 -19.78 8.23
C VAL A 14 5.46 -18.84 7.43
N ARG A 15 6.51 -19.34 6.76
CA ARG A 15 7.34 -18.50 5.89
C ARG A 15 6.59 -17.97 4.66
N ALA A 16 5.72 -18.78 4.07
CA ALA A 16 4.92 -18.36 2.93
C ALA A 16 3.95 -17.25 3.34
N ASP A 17 3.28 -17.42 4.48
CA ASP A 17 2.37 -16.42 5.04
C ASP A 17 3.12 -15.12 5.38
N VAL A 18 4.26 -15.21 6.07
CA VAL A 18 5.09 -14.01 6.38
C VAL A 18 5.54 -13.31 5.10
N LYS A 19 6.01 -14.05 4.09
CA LYS A 19 6.40 -13.46 2.80
C LYS A 19 5.23 -12.76 2.12
N GLN A 20 4.05 -13.38 2.13
CA GLN A 20 2.84 -12.80 1.56
C GLN A 20 2.46 -11.51 2.29
N LEU A 21 2.50 -11.51 3.63
CA LEU A 21 2.20 -10.33 4.44
C LEU A 21 3.19 -9.20 4.19
N VAL A 22 4.49 -9.51 4.09
CA VAL A 22 5.53 -8.52 3.73
C VAL A 22 5.25 -7.92 2.36
N TYR A 23 5.01 -8.77 1.35
CA TYR A 23 4.75 -8.31 0.00
C TYR A 23 3.49 -7.42 -0.10
N VAL A 24 2.42 -7.79 0.60
CA VAL A 24 1.19 -6.96 0.67
C VAL A 24 1.49 -5.60 1.32
N GLY A 25 2.26 -5.57 2.42
CA GLY A 25 2.67 -4.32 3.06
C GLY A 25 3.58 -3.45 2.17
N GLU A 26 4.48 -4.08 1.39
CA GLU A 26 5.34 -3.38 0.42
C GLU A 26 4.52 -2.74 -0.71
N ILE A 27 3.43 -3.37 -1.15
CA ILE A 27 2.51 -2.79 -2.15
C ILE A 27 1.81 -1.55 -1.56
N GLY A 28 1.30 -1.63 -0.32
CA GLY A 28 0.67 -0.50 0.36
C GLY A 28 1.62 0.70 0.45
N LEU A 29 2.85 0.46 0.92
CA LEU A 29 3.90 1.49 1.02
C LEU A 29 4.25 2.11 -0.33
N ALA A 30 4.37 1.30 -1.39
CA ALA A 30 4.65 1.80 -2.73
C ALA A 30 3.52 2.67 -3.25
N PHE A 31 2.26 2.30 -2.97
CA PHE A 31 1.09 3.08 -3.34
C PHE A 31 1.04 4.43 -2.59
N ASP A 32 1.27 4.43 -1.28
CA ASP A 32 1.36 5.64 -0.46
C ASP A 32 2.45 6.60 -0.97
N THR A 33 3.62 6.05 -1.29
CA THR A 33 4.74 6.82 -1.86
C THR A 33 4.37 7.47 -3.19
N LEU A 34 3.68 6.73 -4.08
CA LEU A 34 3.23 7.26 -5.37
C LEU A 34 2.23 8.41 -5.19
N CYS A 35 1.28 8.26 -4.27
CA CYS A 35 0.31 9.32 -3.98
C CYS A 35 0.99 10.56 -3.40
N SER A 36 1.96 10.37 -2.50
CA SER A 36 2.77 11.47 -1.94
C SER A 36 3.50 12.24 -3.04
N TRP A 37 4.15 11.55 -3.99
CA TRP A 37 4.81 12.22 -5.12
C TRP A 37 3.84 12.99 -6.01
N MET A 38 2.68 12.42 -6.31
CA MET A 38 1.66 13.12 -7.09
C MET A 38 1.25 14.44 -6.44
N TYR A 39 1.08 14.43 -5.11
CA TYR A 39 0.77 15.62 -4.33
C TYR A 39 1.91 16.64 -4.32
N GLU A 40 3.12 16.19 -3.99
CA GLU A 40 4.32 17.04 -3.93
C GLU A 40 4.60 17.73 -5.28
N ASP A 41 4.42 17.01 -6.37
CA ASP A 41 4.60 17.53 -7.74
C ASP A 41 3.39 18.33 -8.24
N SER A 42 2.33 18.48 -7.45
CA SER A 42 1.09 19.18 -7.80
C SER A 42 0.49 18.69 -9.14
N LEU A 43 0.50 17.38 -9.36
CA LEU A 43 0.03 16.80 -10.62
C LEU A 43 -1.49 16.93 -10.73
N ALA A 44 -1.96 17.73 -11.69
CA ALA A 44 -3.38 17.84 -11.99
C ALA A 44 -3.95 16.48 -12.39
N ILE A 45 -5.02 16.05 -11.73
CA ILE A 45 -5.68 14.77 -11.99
C ILE A 45 -7.15 14.94 -12.32
N SER A 46 -7.66 14.05 -13.18
CA SER A 46 -9.10 14.00 -13.44
C SER A 46 -9.86 13.41 -12.27
N ARG A 47 -11.13 13.81 -12.14
CA ARG A 47 -12.06 13.24 -11.15
C ARG A 47 -12.21 11.73 -11.29
N GLU A 48 -12.24 11.21 -12.52
CA GLU A 48 -12.32 9.76 -12.76
C GLU A 48 -11.07 9.04 -12.22
N PHE A 49 -9.89 9.61 -12.46
CA PHE A 49 -8.65 9.02 -11.97
C PHE A 49 -8.58 9.05 -10.44
N TYR A 50 -8.96 10.17 -9.81
CA TYR A 50 -9.07 10.25 -8.35
C TYR A 50 -10.01 9.20 -7.76
N GLN A 51 -11.17 8.97 -8.38
CA GLN A 51 -12.11 7.93 -7.92
C GLN A 51 -11.55 6.50 -8.04
N ARG A 52 -10.68 6.26 -9.04
CA ARG A 52 -9.98 4.97 -9.16
C ARG A 52 -8.92 4.80 -8.08
N LEU A 53 -8.18 5.87 -7.75
CA LEU A 53 -7.21 5.87 -6.65
C LEU A 53 -7.91 5.63 -5.31
N LEU A 54 -9.07 6.25 -5.08
CA LEU A 54 -9.85 6.06 -3.85
C LEU A 54 -10.36 4.62 -3.67
N ARG A 55 -10.75 3.94 -4.75
CA ARG A 55 -11.13 2.53 -4.67
C ARG A 55 -9.91 1.65 -4.39
N LEU A 56 -8.81 1.91 -5.09
CA LEU A 56 -7.58 1.17 -4.91
C LEU A 56 -7.01 1.34 -3.50
N SER A 57 -7.08 2.53 -2.92
CA SER A 57 -6.61 2.80 -1.56
C SER A 57 -7.36 1.99 -0.51
N VAL A 58 -8.68 1.83 -0.67
CA VAL A 58 -9.50 0.94 0.17
C VAL A 58 -9.09 -0.52 -0.01
N ASP A 59 -8.88 -0.97 -1.25
CA ASP A 59 -8.47 -2.35 -1.54
C ASP A 59 -7.09 -2.70 -0.96
N LEU A 60 -6.19 -1.70 -0.90
CA LEU A 60 -4.84 -1.83 -0.34
C LEU A 60 -4.78 -1.62 1.18
N GLY A 61 -5.86 -1.12 1.81
CA GLY A 61 -5.87 -0.78 3.22
C GLY A 61 -5.15 0.53 3.55
N GLU A 62 -4.94 1.40 2.57
CA GLU A 62 -4.21 2.67 2.67
C GLU A 62 -5.11 3.89 2.33
N PRO A 63 -6.29 4.06 2.94
CA PRO A 63 -7.25 5.11 2.54
C PRO A 63 -6.69 6.53 2.71
N GLU A 64 -5.80 6.74 3.69
CA GLU A 64 -5.19 8.04 4.00
C GLU A 64 -4.24 8.53 2.89
N ALA A 65 -3.64 7.61 2.12
CA ALA A 65 -2.68 7.93 1.06
C ALA A 65 -3.25 8.86 -0.01
N VAL A 66 -4.56 8.82 -0.25
CA VAL A 66 -5.22 9.58 -1.33
C VAL A 66 -5.99 10.81 -0.84
N GLU A 67 -6.08 11.05 0.47
CA GLU A 67 -6.94 12.10 1.03
C GLU A 67 -6.62 13.47 0.43
N ARG A 68 -5.34 13.82 0.39
CA ARG A 68 -4.87 15.13 -0.09
C ARG A 68 -4.92 15.30 -1.60
N LEU A 69 -5.15 14.22 -2.37
CA LEU A 69 -5.18 14.28 -3.83
C LEU A 69 -6.46 14.92 -4.38
N ASP A 70 -7.49 15.09 -3.54
CA ASP A 70 -8.70 15.81 -3.94
C ASP A 70 -8.43 17.28 -4.31
N GLU A 71 -7.45 17.91 -3.64
CA GLU A 71 -6.94 19.26 -3.91
C GLU A 71 -6.39 19.41 -5.34
N LEU A 72 -5.94 18.30 -5.95
CA LEU A 72 -5.35 18.28 -7.28
C LEU A 72 -6.38 17.98 -8.39
N VAL A 73 -7.64 17.74 -8.04
CA VAL A 73 -8.68 17.39 -9.01
C VAL A 73 -9.06 18.60 -9.86
N THR A 74 -8.96 18.43 -11.17
CA THR A 74 -9.39 19.41 -12.17
C THR A 74 -10.47 18.80 -13.06
N ASP A 75 -11.53 19.56 -13.36
CA ASP A 75 -12.65 19.14 -14.24
C ASP A 75 -12.36 19.41 -15.72
#